data_AF-A0A5R9FLV6-F1
#
_entry.id   AF-A0A5R9FLV6-F1
#
_cell.length_a   1.000
_cell.length_b   1.000
_cell.length_c   1.000
_cell.angle_alpha   90.00
_cell.angle_beta   90.00
_cell.angle_gamma   90.00
#
_symmetry.space_group_name_H-M   'P 1'
#
loop_
_entity.id
_entity.type
_entity.pdbx_description
1 polymer ?
#
loop_
_entity_poly.entity_id
_entity_poly.type
_entity_poly.pdbx_seq_one_letter_code
_entity_poly.pdbx_strand_id
1 'polypeptide(L)'
;MEVRIFPNNRGGISAEGIRLKHGTASEREVQKVLDEIHSNPALRNDIIEKATSARDAMNKGAFGMSKNRAAEIHFLIKNLEKLNKPKAD
;
A
#
# COMPACT_ATOMS: atom_id res chain seq x y z
N MET A 1 1.30 -10.30 13.01
CA MET A 1 0.35 -9.18 12.94
C MET A 1 0.44 -8.60 11.54
N GLU A 2 -0.60 -7.92 11.05
CA GLU A 2 -0.60 -7.36 9.69
C GLU A 2 -0.88 -5.85 9.71
N VAL A 3 -0.32 -5.15 8.73
CA VAL A 3 -0.49 -3.71 8.54
C VAL A 3 -1.07 -3.48 7.16
N ARG A 4 -2.19 -2.74 7.10
CA ARG A 4 -2.76 -2.24 5.86
C ARG A 4 -2.09 -0.92 5.54
N ILE A 5 -1.69 -0.74 4.27
CA ILE A 5 -1.27 0.55 3.74
C ILE A 5 -2.30 1.09 2.76
N PHE A 6 -2.44 2.42 2.72
CA PHE A 6 -3.42 3.09 1.87
C PHE A 6 -2.94 4.51 1.50
N PRO A 7 -3.39 5.05 0.36
CA PRO A 7 -3.12 6.43 0.00
C PRO A 7 -3.80 7.37 1.01
N ASN A 8 -3.11 8.42 1.44
CA ASN A 8 -3.69 9.45 2.29
C ASN A 8 -4.14 10.68 1.48
N ASN A 9 -4.95 11.55 2.10
CA ASN A 9 -5.51 12.74 1.45
C ASN A 9 -4.47 13.84 1.15
N ARG A 10 -3.20 13.63 1.50
CA ARG A 10 -2.09 14.56 1.24
C ARG A 10 -1.17 14.09 0.12
N GLY A 11 -1.57 13.05 -0.62
CA GLY A 11 -0.75 12.48 -1.70
C GLY A 11 0.45 11.69 -1.19
N GLY A 12 0.37 11.14 0.02
CA GLY A 12 1.36 10.23 0.61
C GLY A 12 0.75 8.87 0.95
N ILE A 13 1.47 8.10 1.76
CA ILE A 13 1.07 6.77 2.25
C ILE A 13 0.74 6.87 3.75
N SER A 14 -0.31 6.17 4.18
CA SER A 14 -0.64 5.95 5.59
C SER A 14 -0.82 4.46 5.84
N ALA A 15 -0.76 4.06 7.11
CA ALA A 15 -0.82 2.68 7.51
C ALA A 15 -1.67 2.49 8.77
N GLU A 16 -2.33 1.34 8.90
CA GLU A 16 -3.11 0.96 10.08
C GLU A 16 -2.93 -0.53 10.38
N GLY A 17 -2.95 -0.91 11.66
CA GLY A 17 -2.92 -2.30 12.06
C GLY A 17 -4.23 -3.02 11.72
N ILE A 18 -4.14 -4.21 11.12
CA ILE A 18 -5.29 -5.07 10.90
C ILE A 18 -5.49 -5.95 12.13
N ARG A 19 -6.73 -6.02 12.64
CA ARG A 19 -7.09 -6.92 13.74
C ARG A 19 -7.16 -8.36 13.24
N LEU A 20 -6.25 -9.19 13.72
CA LEU A 20 -6.24 -10.64 13.49
C LEU A 20 -6.63 -11.38 14.77
N LYS A 21 -6.89 -12.69 14.66
CA LYS A 21 -7.16 -13.56 15.83
C LYS A 21 -6.05 -13.49 16.89
N HIS A 22 -4.80 -13.29 16.47
CA HIS A 22 -3.62 -13.26 17.32
C HIS A 22 -3.19 -11.83 17.73
N GLY A 23 -4.01 -10.82 17.45
CA GLY A 23 -3.76 -9.42 17.84
C GLY A 23 -3.75 -8.45 16.66
N THR A 24 -3.62 -7.17 16.99
CA THR A 24 -3.52 -6.04 16.07
C THR A 24 -2.12 -5.46 16.17
N ALA A 25 -1.51 -5.09 15.04
CA ALA A 25 -0.21 -4.42 15.05
C ALA A 25 -0.27 -3.17 15.94
N SER A 26 0.73 -3.03 16.82
CA SER A 26 0.90 -1.84 17.65
C SER A 26 1.26 -0.63 16.80
N GLU A 27 1.04 0.58 17.32
CA GLU A 27 1.42 1.83 16.64
C GLU A 27 2.90 1.86 16.28
N ARG A 28 3.77 1.31 17.13
CA ARG A 28 5.20 1.20 16.87
C ARG A 28 5.53 0.29 15.69
N GLU A 29 4.80 -0.81 15.53
CA GLU A 29 4.97 -1.71 14.36
C GLU A 29 4.44 -1.06 13.08
N VAL A 30 3.31 -0.36 13.16
CA VAL A 30 2.77 0.43 12.04
C VAL A 30 3.78 1.48 11.60
N GLN A 31 4.39 2.20 12.55
CA GLN A 31 5.41 3.21 12.24
C GLN A 31 6.65 2.59 11.58
N LYS A 32 7.13 1.44 12.06
CA LYS A 32 8.25 0.73 11.41
C LYS A 32 7.96 0.40 9.95
N VAL A 33 6.73 -0.03 9.64
CA VAL A 33 6.34 -0.31 8.24
C VAL A 33 6.36 0.97 7.41
N LEU A 34 5.87 2.09 7.94
CA LEU A 34 5.95 3.38 7.24
C LEU A 34 7.40 3.81 7.01
N ASP A 35 8.25 3.71 8.02
CA ASP A 35 9.66 4.08 7.93
C ASP A 35 10.38 3.25 6.86
N GLU A 36 10.12 1.93 6.82
CA GLU A 36 10.67 1.03 5.81
C GLU A 36 10.16 1.38 4.41
N ILE A 37 8.87 1.66 4.24
CA ILE A 37 8.32 2.11 2.95
C ILE A 37 8.98 3.41 2.50
N HIS A 38 9.32 4.32 3.41
CA HIS A 38 9.98 5.58 3.07
C HIS A 38 11.46 5.42 2.75
N SER A 39 12.17 4.50 3.42
CA SER A 39 13.61 4.33 3.29
C SER A 39 14.03 3.31 2.22
N ASN A 40 13.14 2.38 1.83
CA ASN A 40 13.50 1.23 0.99
C ASN A 40 12.82 1.28 -0.41
N PRO A 41 13.54 1.71 -1.47
CA PRO A 41 13.02 1.71 -2.83
C PRO A 41 12.69 0.31 -3.37
N ALA A 42 13.44 -0.72 -2.98
CA ALA A 42 13.20 -2.08 -3.44
C ALA A 42 11.87 -2.62 -2.89
N LEU A 43 11.57 -2.37 -1.61
CA LEU A 43 10.27 -2.69 -1.03
C LEU A 43 9.14 -1.95 -1.75
N ARG A 44 9.30 -0.65 -2.04
CA ARG A 44 8.29 0.11 -2.79
C ARG A 44 8.03 -0.50 -4.16
N ASN A 45 9.07 -0.92 -4.88
CA ASN A 45 8.95 -1.54 -6.19
C ASN A 45 8.21 -2.89 -6.13
N ASP A 46 8.56 -3.74 -5.15
CA ASP A 46 7.88 -5.03 -4.94
C ASP A 46 6.38 -4.83 -4.62
N ILE A 47 6.05 -3.85 -3.79
CA ILE A 47 4.65 -3.49 -3.50
C ILE A 47 3.94 -2.98 -4.77
N ILE A 48 4.58 -2.13 -5.57
CA ILE A 48 4.01 -1.61 -6.82
C ILE A 48 3.71 -2.76 -7.80
N GLU A 49 4.63 -3.71 -7.95
CA GLU A 49 4.46 -4.86 -8.84
C GLU A 49 3.25 -5.71 -8.42
N LYS A 50 3.20 -6.08 -7.14
CA LYS A 50 2.10 -6.88 -6.59
C LYS A 50 0.76 -6.15 -6.66
N ALA A 51 0.75 -4.85 -6.34
CA ALA A 51 -0.43 -4.00 -6.44
C ALA A 51 -0.92 -3.88 -7.89
N THR A 52 -0.01 -3.76 -8.86
CA THR A 52 -0.35 -3.69 -10.29
C THR A 52 -1.01 -4.98 -10.75
N SER A 53 -0.41 -6.13 -10.42
CA SER A 53 -0.99 -7.44 -10.73
C SER A 53 -2.39 -7.61 -10.11
N ALA A 54 -2.55 -7.26 -8.83
CA ALA A 54 -3.84 -7.29 -8.16
C ALA A 54 -4.88 -6.41 -8.84
N ARG A 55 -4.55 -5.14 -9.13
CA ARG A 55 -5.42 -4.17 -9.83
C ARG A 55 -5.87 -4.72 -11.18
N ASP A 56 -4.95 -5.27 -11.96
CA ASP A 56 -5.24 -5.77 -13.30
C ASP A 56 -6.15 -7.01 -13.23
N ALA A 57 -5.97 -7.88 -12.24
CA ALA A 57 -6.92 -8.96 -11.95
C ALA A 57 -8.30 -8.43 -11.56
N MET A 58 -8.39 -7.37 -10.74
CA MET A 58 -9.67 -6.74 -10.39
C MET A 58 -10.39 -6.18 -11.63
N ASN A 59 -9.64 -5.51 -12.52
CA ASN A 59 -10.18 -4.95 -13.76
C ASN A 59 -10.62 -6.02 -14.77
N LYS A 60 -9.99 -7.19 -14.74
CA LYS A 60 -10.40 -8.37 -15.55
C LYS A 60 -11.62 -9.10 -14.97
N GLY A 61 -12.18 -8.61 -13.87
CA GLY A 61 -13.39 -9.16 -13.28
C GLY A 61 -13.13 -10.40 -12.43
N ALA A 62 -11.99 -10.51 -11.74
CA ALA A 62 -11.71 -11.60 -10.79
C ALA A 62 -12.93 -11.85 -9.87
N PHE A 63 -13.65 -12.94 -10.18
CA PHE A 63 -14.94 -13.29 -9.62
C PHE A 63 -14.75 -13.76 -8.18
N GLY A 64 -15.09 -12.90 -7.22
CA GLY A 64 -14.94 -13.18 -5.79
C GLY A 64 -14.79 -11.93 -4.92
N MET A 65 -14.47 -10.78 -5.52
CA MET A 65 -14.45 -9.51 -4.79
C MET A 65 -15.85 -8.90 -4.70
N SER A 66 -16.32 -8.66 -3.48
CA SER A 66 -17.60 -7.98 -3.23
C SER A 66 -17.62 -6.54 -3.74
N LYS A 67 -16.45 -5.90 -3.86
CA LYS A 67 -16.24 -4.56 -4.44
C LYS A 67 -14.94 -4.52 -5.21
N ASN A 68 -14.97 -3.97 -6.42
CA ASN A 68 -13.77 -3.69 -7.20
C ASN A 68 -13.02 -2.49 -6.57
N ARG A 69 -11.82 -2.74 -6.05
CA ARG A 69 -10.94 -1.71 -5.45
C ARG A 69 -9.80 -1.27 -6.36
N ALA A 70 -9.87 -1.54 -7.66
CA ALA A 70 -8.83 -1.19 -8.63
C ALA A 70 -8.44 0.30 -8.60
N ALA A 71 -9.43 1.18 -8.42
CA ALA A 71 -9.20 2.62 -8.30
C ALA A 71 -8.38 2.98 -7.04
N GLU A 72 -8.72 2.41 -5.89
CA GLU A 72 -7.96 2.61 -4.65
C GLU A 72 -6.52 2.13 -4.80
N ILE A 73 -6.33 0.95 -5.42
CA ILE A 73 -5.00 0.40 -5.69
C ILE A 73 -4.22 1.27 -6.68
N HIS A 74 -4.88 1.84 -7.69
CA HIS A 74 -4.24 2.78 -8.62
C HIS A 74 -3.66 3.99 -7.88
N PHE A 75 -4.40 4.57 -6.93
CA PHE A 75 -3.88 5.68 -6.12
C PHE A 75 -2.75 5.27 -5.18
N LEU A 76 -2.80 4.05 -4.62
CA LEU A 76 -1.69 3.51 -3.83
C LEU A 76 -0.40 3.46 -4.68
N ILE A 77 -0.48 2.85 -5.87
CA ILE A 77 0.65 2.75 -6.82
C ILE A 77 1.21 4.14 -7.13
N LYS A 78 0.35 5.12 -7.46
CA LYS A 78 0.78 6.47 -7.81
C LYS A 78 1.53 7.17 -6.68
N ASN A 79 1.14 6.98 -5.43
CA ASN A 79 1.84 7.59 -4.30
C ASN A 79 3.17 6.88 -4.01
N LEU A 80 3.26 5.57 -4.18
CA LEU A 80 4.53 4.83 -4.08
C LEU A 80 5.51 5.23 -5.20
N GLU A 81 5.02 5.39 -6.44
CA GLU A 81 5.81 5.88 -7.58
C GLU A 81 6.37 7.29 -7.32
N LYS A 82 5.59 8.18 -6.68
CA LYS A 82 6.07 9.52 -6.32
C LYS A 82 7.22 9.46 -5.31
N LEU A 83 7.17 8.54 -4.34
CA LEU A 83 8.25 8.35 -3.36
C LEU A 83 9.54 7.82 -3.98
N ASN A 84 9.47 7.18 -5.15
CA ASN A 84 10.64 6.75 -5.90
C ASN A 84 11.28 7.86 -6.74
N LYS A 85 10.56 8.95 -6.98
CA LYS A 85 11.14 10.09 -7.69
C LYS A 85 12.05 10.87 -6.75
N PRO A 86 13.20 11.38 -7.24
CA PRO A 86 13.96 12.35 -6.48
C PRO A 86 13.04 13.54 -6.15
N LYS A 87 13.13 14.07 -4.92
CA LYS A 87 12.49 15.35 -4.61
C LYS A 87 13.08 16.37 -5.58
N ALA A 88 12.23 17.08 -6.31
CA ALA A 88 12.68 18.26 -7.04
C ALA A 88 13.11 19.28 -5.98
N ASP A 89 14.37 19.71 -6.05
CA ASP A 89 14.96 20.76 -5.20
C ASP A 89 14.27 22.12 -5.40
#